data_AF-A0A7X6PA04-F1
#
_entry.id   AF-A0A7X6PA04-F1
#
_cell.length_a   1.000
_cell.length_b   1.000
_cell.length_c   1.000
_cell.angle_alpha   90.00
_cell.angle_beta   90.00
_cell.angle_gamma   90.00
#
_symmetry.space_group_name_H-M   'P 1'
#
loop_
_entity.id
_entity.type
_entity.pdbx_description
1 polymer ?
#
loop_
_entity_poly.entity_id
_entity_poly.type
_entity_poly.pdbx_seq_one_letter_code
_entity_poly.pdbx_strand_id
1 'polypeptide(L)'
;MDIYLFISTNNNTVNAIPLLIDEFKENRIPVILSSDYAEKRHWTSNLQYVLEKKGLHPEVYDFPDKEEEMNNLLKKFKKYSSIYFNISGGKKNQILSLLALYIERNNNKDRLIYMDNDKGKSIVKVFSEGFKFEKEIEPEYLLDLEDISNLYGYTCTQSKEKIDNFIFNPNNLNLPIDKIRQINKYFLEEPEFAILLYKYFGSAQVEFADNCLIKEQINKCLTEANPTLEELKKEIDNTLKQDWIEAKSRLNNIKDKYKDNPSNITKEDWNALWKIIHLFLDEKGTYNKYWGQLKRKLNEKIIKDFNQNTKALIDDKALVKKILDICQKLSSKPIQQKGKIFDSDVPDLLDIHCKKGFFFEDMLAVRFYDLIKEKNPEMLSRFYKNINGYNLEYDNNGRACLPKSNNPNVVEFDFVFVTNFGIIYSFEAKSFDIKGETVKSKSYSTTSQGGVFSSNIFLTPIQKKHFDDKQFNKYIPGQMKDKINAIQKYRVQLWYFDEIGERLEKML
;
A
#
# COMPACT_ATOMS: atom_id res chain seq x y z
N MET A 1 42.59 -24.02 -0.96
CA MET A 1 41.66 -22.94 -0.60
C MET A 1 40.84 -22.66 -1.84
N ASP A 2 39.52 -22.70 -1.69
CA ASP A 2 38.59 -22.62 -2.80
C ASP A 2 37.84 -21.30 -2.72
N ILE A 3 37.52 -20.72 -3.87
CA ILE A 3 36.86 -19.41 -3.95
C ILE A 3 35.64 -19.45 -4.86
N TYR A 4 34.75 -18.48 -4.65
CA TYR A 4 33.63 -18.17 -5.54
C TYR A 4 33.83 -16.74 -6.05
N LEU A 5 34.14 -16.58 -7.34
CA LEU A 5 34.59 -15.34 -7.96
C LEU A 5 33.48 -14.73 -8.82
N PHE A 6 33.16 -13.45 -8.60
CA PHE A 6 32.03 -12.79 -9.26
C PHE A 6 32.20 -11.27 -9.29
N ILE A 7 31.44 -10.61 -10.18
CA ILE A 7 31.50 -9.16 -10.37
C ILE A 7 30.29 -8.51 -9.73
N SER A 8 30.51 -7.48 -8.90
CA SER A 8 29.43 -6.65 -8.34
C SER A 8 28.77 -5.82 -9.44
N THR A 9 27.44 -5.82 -9.50
CA THR A 9 26.68 -5.09 -10.52
C THR A 9 25.40 -4.48 -9.96
N ASN A 10 24.66 -3.75 -10.80
CA ASN A 10 23.34 -3.25 -10.44
C ASN A 10 22.35 -4.37 -10.11
N ASN A 11 22.53 -5.59 -10.60
CA ASN A 11 21.69 -6.72 -10.24
C ASN A 11 22.50 -7.71 -9.40
N ASN A 12 22.57 -7.48 -8.10
CA ASN A 12 23.36 -8.32 -7.21
C ASN A 12 22.62 -9.56 -6.70
N THR A 13 21.33 -9.72 -7.02
CA THR A 13 20.56 -10.91 -6.68
C THR A 13 21.11 -12.17 -7.37
N VAL A 14 21.59 -12.04 -8.61
CA VAL A 14 22.25 -13.15 -9.35
C VAL A 14 23.64 -13.50 -8.80
N ASN A 15 24.20 -12.66 -7.93
CA ASN A 15 25.44 -12.94 -7.22
C ASN A 15 25.15 -13.56 -5.84
N ALA A 16 24.18 -13.00 -5.12
CA ALA A 16 23.82 -13.41 -3.77
C ALA A 16 23.16 -14.80 -3.73
N ILE A 17 22.18 -15.08 -4.58
CA ILE A 17 21.40 -16.33 -4.51
C ILE A 17 22.29 -17.57 -4.66
N PRO A 18 23.13 -17.70 -5.70
CA PRO A 18 24.00 -18.87 -5.81
C PRO A 18 24.88 -19.06 -4.57
N LEU A 19 25.48 -18.00 -4.02
CA LEU A 19 26.34 -18.09 -2.83
C LEU A 19 25.63 -18.62 -1.57
N LEU A 20 24.30 -18.51 -1.51
CA LEU A 20 23.50 -18.97 -0.39
C LEU A 20 23.01 -20.40 -0.55
N ILE A 21 23.23 -21.05 -1.70
CA ILE A 21 22.99 -22.48 -1.90
C ILE A 21 24.11 -23.24 -1.19
N ASP A 22 23.76 -24.17 -0.30
CA ASP A 22 24.72 -24.89 0.55
C ASP A 22 25.89 -25.50 -0.23
N GLU A 23 25.61 -26.09 -1.39
CA GLU A 23 26.64 -26.66 -2.28
C GLU A 23 27.72 -25.66 -2.70
N PHE A 24 27.35 -24.39 -2.89
CA PHE A 24 28.26 -23.34 -3.33
C PHE A 24 28.88 -22.58 -2.14
N LYS A 25 28.20 -22.62 -0.99
CA LYS A 25 28.59 -21.97 0.26
C LYS A 25 29.71 -22.72 0.97
N GLU A 26 29.70 -24.05 0.98
CA GLU A 26 30.63 -24.84 1.77
C GLU A 26 32.10 -24.64 1.33
N ASN A 27 32.94 -24.22 2.28
CA ASN A 27 34.40 -24.12 2.16
C ASN A 27 34.93 -23.15 1.07
N ARG A 28 34.11 -22.22 0.58
CA ARG A 28 34.52 -21.22 -0.43
C ARG A 28 34.47 -19.81 0.11
N ILE A 29 35.52 -19.04 -0.15
CA ILE A 29 35.52 -17.60 0.12
C ILE A 29 34.84 -16.87 -1.03
N PRO A 30 33.79 -16.07 -0.76
CA PRO A 30 33.22 -15.18 -1.77
C PRO A 30 34.23 -14.07 -2.10
N VAL A 31 34.55 -13.90 -3.38
CA VAL A 31 35.44 -12.86 -3.88
C VAL A 31 34.67 -11.94 -4.80
N ILE A 32 34.47 -10.70 -4.36
CA ILE A 32 33.79 -9.64 -5.10
C ILE A 32 34.81 -8.85 -5.91
N LEU A 33 34.64 -8.84 -7.22
CA LEU A 33 35.32 -7.93 -8.13
C LEU A 33 34.46 -6.66 -8.27
N SER A 34 34.99 -5.54 -7.79
CA SER A 34 34.27 -4.28 -7.64
C SER A 34 34.88 -3.22 -8.53
N SER A 35 34.13 -2.70 -9.51
CA SER A 35 34.61 -1.57 -10.31
C SER A 35 34.36 -0.24 -9.60
N ASP A 36 35.13 0.79 -9.93
CA ASP A 36 34.90 2.19 -9.51
C ASP A 36 33.43 2.62 -9.61
N TYR A 37 32.75 2.17 -10.66
CA TYR A 37 31.34 2.50 -10.89
C TYR A 37 30.42 1.80 -9.89
N ALA A 38 30.68 0.52 -9.57
CA ALA A 38 29.92 -0.23 -8.59
C ALA A 38 30.11 0.33 -7.16
N GLU A 39 31.33 0.79 -6.83
CA GLU A 39 31.63 1.41 -5.53
C GLU A 39 30.93 2.76 -5.36
N LYS A 40 31.02 3.64 -6.36
CA LYS A 40 30.33 4.95 -6.35
C LYS A 40 28.81 4.84 -6.27
N ARG A 41 28.25 3.70 -6.69
CA ARG A 41 26.83 3.37 -6.61
C ARG A 41 26.46 2.54 -5.38
N HIS A 42 27.42 2.24 -4.52
CA HIS A 42 27.27 1.42 -3.32
C HIS A 42 26.77 -0.01 -3.57
N TRP A 43 26.84 -0.52 -4.81
CA TRP A 43 26.39 -1.88 -5.13
C TRP A 43 27.20 -2.94 -4.38
N THR A 44 28.52 -2.73 -4.30
CA THR A 44 29.45 -3.64 -3.61
C THR A 44 29.23 -3.64 -2.11
N SER A 45 29.06 -2.46 -1.49
CA SER A 45 28.82 -2.37 -0.04
C SER A 45 27.47 -2.96 0.36
N ASN A 46 26.44 -2.78 -0.47
CA ASN A 46 25.12 -3.38 -0.27
C ASN A 46 25.15 -4.91 -0.35
N LEU A 47 25.84 -5.45 -1.37
CA LEU A 47 26.01 -6.90 -1.51
C LEU A 47 26.80 -7.48 -0.33
N GLN A 48 27.89 -6.83 0.06
CA GLN A 48 28.68 -7.23 1.21
C GLN A 48 27.82 -7.28 2.48
N TYR A 49 27.03 -6.24 2.75
CA TYR A 49 26.13 -6.20 3.90
C TYR A 49 25.13 -7.35 3.94
N VAL A 50 24.51 -7.68 2.80
CA VAL A 50 23.56 -8.80 2.71
C VAL A 50 24.25 -10.16 2.89
N LEU A 51 25.43 -10.35 2.30
CA LEU A 51 26.22 -11.58 2.47
C LEU A 51 26.66 -11.75 3.93
N GLU A 52 27.16 -10.69 4.57
CA GLU A 52 27.56 -10.69 5.98
C GLU A 52 26.38 -10.99 6.91
N LYS A 53 25.21 -10.42 6.66
CA LYS A 53 23.96 -10.74 7.38
C LYS A 53 23.60 -12.23 7.28
N LYS A 54 24.00 -12.90 6.20
CA LYS A 54 23.80 -14.34 5.96
C LYS A 54 24.97 -15.22 6.42
N GLY A 55 25.95 -14.63 7.13
CA GLY A 55 27.11 -15.33 7.69
C GLY A 55 28.22 -15.61 6.68
N LEU A 56 28.26 -14.89 5.56
CA LEU A 56 29.34 -14.95 4.57
C LEU A 56 30.25 -13.73 4.69
N HIS A 57 31.56 -13.93 4.60
CA HIS A 57 32.55 -12.86 4.72
C HIS A 57 33.29 -12.68 3.40
N PRO A 58 32.78 -11.82 2.49
CA PRO A 58 33.38 -11.63 1.18
C PRO A 58 34.70 -10.85 1.25
N GLU A 59 35.65 -11.22 0.40
CA GLU A 59 36.82 -10.39 0.08
C GLU A 59 36.52 -9.50 -1.13
N VAL A 60 36.85 -8.21 -1.04
CA VAL A 60 36.63 -7.24 -2.12
C VAL A 60 37.95 -6.89 -2.78
N TYR A 61 37.98 -6.94 -4.12
CA TYR A 61 39.10 -6.50 -4.93
C TYR A 61 38.64 -5.44 -5.92
N ASP A 62 39.39 -4.34 -6.02
CA ASP A 62 39.21 -3.35 -7.07
C ASP A 62 39.43 -3.99 -8.45
N PHE A 63 38.45 -3.79 -9.33
CA PHE A 63 38.36 -4.40 -10.64
C PHE A 63 38.36 -3.34 -11.74
N PRO A 64 39.54 -3.04 -12.31
CA PRO A 64 39.69 -1.94 -13.24
C PRO A 64 38.97 -2.21 -14.57
N ASP A 65 38.50 -1.15 -15.22
CA ASP A 65 37.82 -1.24 -16.52
C ASP A 65 38.80 -1.52 -17.69
N LYS A 66 40.10 -1.28 -17.50
CA LYS A 66 41.14 -1.53 -18.51
C LYS A 66 41.55 -3.00 -18.54
N GLU A 67 41.52 -3.58 -19.73
CA GLU A 67 41.73 -5.02 -19.95
C GLU A 67 43.09 -5.54 -19.43
N GLU A 68 44.18 -4.82 -19.65
CA GLU A 68 45.51 -5.25 -19.18
C GLU A 68 45.60 -5.30 -17.65
N GLU A 69 45.10 -4.27 -16.98
CA GLU A 69 45.08 -4.16 -15.52
C GLU A 69 44.16 -5.24 -14.92
N MET A 70 42.99 -5.46 -15.54
CA MET A 70 42.04 -6.53 -15.20
C MET A 70 42.69 -7.91 -15.30
N ASN A 71 43.33 -8.21 -16.43
CA ASN A 71 44.00 -9.50 -16.64
C ASN A 71 45.17 -9.70 -15.66
N ASN A 72 45.89 -8.63 -15.30
CA ASN A 72 46.95 -8.69 -14.30
C ASN A 72 46.44 -8.98 -12.89
N LEU A 73 45.29 -8.42 -12.50
CA LEU A 73 44.61 -8.80 -11.26
C LEU A 73 44.21 -10.27 -11.31
N LEU A 74 43.59 -10.71 -12.40
CA LEU A 74 43.03 -12.06 -12.54
C LEU A 74 44.10 -13.16 -12.42
N LYS A 75 45.34 -12.89 -12.85
CA LYS A 75 46.49 -13.82 -12.65
C LYS A 75 46.71 -14.19 -11.18
N LYS A 76 46.37 -13.32 -10.22
CA LYS A 76 46.52 -13.59 -8.77
C LYS A 76 45.63 -14.74 -8.30
N PHE A 77 44.53 -15.03 -8.99
CA PHE A 77 43.61 -16.11 -8.63
C PHE A 77 44.08 -17.48 -9.14
N LYS A 78 45.11 -17.56 -9.99
CA LYS A 78 45.61 -18.84 -10.52
C LYS A 78 46.10 -19.81 -9.43
N LYS A 79 46.47 -19.30 -8.26
CA LYS A 79 46.95 -20.08 -7.11
C LYS A 79 45.86 -20.89 -6.39
N TYR A 80 44.57 -20.60 -6.60
CA TYR A 80 43.49 -21.28 -5.88
C TYR A 80 43.22 -22.68 -6.45
N SER A 81 42.88 -23.63 -5.56
CA SER A 81 42.69 -25.05 -5.90
C SER A 81 41.46 -25.31 -6.76
N SER A 82 40.39 -24.55 -6.51
CA SER A 82 39.14 -24.55 -7.29
C SER A 82 38.52 -23.16 -7.25
N ILE A 83 37.97 -22.72 -8.38
CA ILE A 83 37.25 -21.46 -8.53
C ILE A 83 35.88 -21.74 -9.13
N TYR A 84 34.83 -21.23 -8.48
CA TYR A 84 33.50 -21.14 -9.07
C TYR A 84 33.35 -19.74 -9.64
N PHE A 85 33.25 -19.64 -10.96
CA PHE A 85 33.14 -18.39 -11.68
C PHE A 85 31.66 -18.07 -11.92
N ASN A 86 31.14 -17.07 -11.23
CA ASN A 86 29.81 -16.57 -11.52
C ASN A 86 29.88 -15.56 -12.67
N ILE A 87 29.31 -15.93 -13.80
CA ILE A 87 29.26 -15.10 -15.01
C ILE A 87 27.88 -14.48 -15.24
N SER A 88 26.99 -14.54 -14.24
CA SER A 88 25.62 -14.02 -14.33
C SER A 88 25.53 -12.49 -14.38
N GLY A 89 26.57 -11.80 -13.92
CA GLY A 89 26.63 -10.34 -13.86
C GLY A 89 27.99 -9.82 -14.30
N GLY A 90 27.99 -8.66 -14.96
CA GLY A 90 29.18 -7.91 -15.34
C GLY A 90 29.01 -7.26 -16.72
N LYS A 91 29.90 -6.34 -17.06
CA LYS A 91 30.01 -5.88 -18.46
C LYS A 91 30.56 -7.04 -19.31
N LYS A 92 30.26 -7.07 -20.61
CA LYS A 92 30.70 -8.15 -21.51
C LYS A 92 32.22 -8.35 -21.51
N ASN A 93 33.00 -7.27 -21.51
CA ASN A 93 34.47 -7.34 -21.45
C ASN A 93 34.96 -7.99 -20.14
N GLN A 94 34.35 -7.65 -19.02
CA GLN A 94 34.67 -8.21 -17.71
C GLN A 94 34.37 -9.72 -17.64
N ILE A 95 33.22 -10.13 -18.16
CA ILE A 95 32.82 -11.54 -18.24
C ILE A 95 33.79 -12.31 -19.16
N LEU A 96 34.15 -11.75 -20.31
CA LEU A 96 35.12 -12.36 -21.22
C LEU A 96 36.49 -12.58 -20.57
N SER A 97 36.96 -11.66 -19.73
CA SER A 97 38.20 -11.84 -18.97
C SER A 97 38.11 -12.94 -17.91
N LEU A 98 36.97 -13.08 -17.22
CA LEU A 98 36.74 -14.21 -16.32
C LEU A 98 36.73 -15.55 -17.07
N LEU A 99 36.07 -15.60 -18.22
CA LEU A 99 36.05 -16.77 -19.09
C LEU A 99 37.44 -17.12 -19.63
N ALA A 100 38.23 -16.11 -20.01
CA ALA A 100 39.61 -16.31 -20.43
C ALA A 100 40.46 -16.94 -19.32
N LEU A 101 40.33 -16.46 -18.07
CA LEU A 101 41.00 -17.07 -16.92
C LEU A 101 40.53 -18.52 -16.68
N TYR A 102 39.23 -18.80 -16.78
CA TYR A 102 38.67 -20.15 -16.64
C TYR A 102 39.26 -21.12 -17.68
N ILE A 103 39.29 -20.71 -18.95
CA ILE A 103 39.88 -21.50 -20.05
C ILE A 103 41.38 -21.70 -19.82
N GLU A 104 42.12 -20.64 -19.47
CA GLU A 104 43.57 -20.71 -19.27
C GLU A 104 43.95 -21.64 -18.12
N ARG A 105 43.16 -21.65 -17.04
CA ARG A 105 43.40 -22.52 -15.89
C ARG A 105 43.22 -24.00 -16.23
N ASN A 106 42.34 -24.33 -17.17
CA ASN A 106 42.01 -25.69 -17.60
C ASN A 106 41.97 -26.69 -16.43
N ASN A 107 41.22 -26.36 -15.38
CA ASN A 107 41.17 -27.09 -14.13
C ASN A 107 39.81 -27.79 -13.98
N ASN A 108 39.83 -29.11 -13.87
CA ASN A 108 38.62 -29.95 -13.76
C ASN A 108 37.80 -29.72 -12.47
N LYS A 109 38.36 -29.03 -11.47
CA LYS A 109 37.66 -28.61 -10.25
C LYS A 109 37.02 -27.24 -10.34
N ASP A 110 37.28 -26.47 -11.39
CA ASP A 110 36.64 -25.18 -11.58
C ASP A 110 35.22 -25.39 -12.14
N ARG A 111 34.31 -24.45 -11.85
CA ARG A 111 32.94 -24.45 -12.37
C ARG A 111 32.56 -23.08 -12.90
N LEU A 112 31.77 -23.04 -13.97
CA LEU A 112 31.07 -21.83 -14.38
C LEU A 112 29.64 -21.89 -13.84
N ILE A 113 29.19 -20.78 -13.27
CA ILE A 113 27.86 -20.61 -12.71
C ILE A 113 27.16 -19.51 -13.49
N TYR A 114 25.97 -19.81 -13.98
CA TYR A 114 25.11 -18.84 -14.65
C TYR A 114 23.69 -18.96 -14.13
N MET A 115 23.16 -17.86 -13.61
CA MET A 115 21.80 -17.76 -13.14
C MET A 115 20.93 -17.20 -14.26
N ASP A 116 19.90 -17.95 -14.59
CA ASP A 116 18.96 -17.67 -15.65
C ASP A 116 17.53 -17.55 -15.08
N ASN A 117 16.69 -16.82 -15.79
CA ASN A 117 15.26 -16.76 -15.52
C ASN A 117 14.53 -17.27 -16.77
N ASP A 118 14.37 -18.59 -16.86
CA ASP A 118 13.69 -19.24 -17.98
C ASP A 118 12.25 -19.58 -17.58
N LYS A 119 11.29 -19.08 -18.36
CA LYS A 119 9.83 -19.35 -18.21
C LYS A 119 9.28 -19.13 -16.79
N GLY A 120 9.80 -18.14 -16.06
CA GLY A 120 9.36 -17.82 -14.69
C GLY A 120 9.99 -18.70 -13.62
N LYS A 121 10.87 -19.64 -13.99
CA LYS A 121 11.68 -20.42 -13.06
C LYS A 121 13.09 -19.85 -12.98
N SER A 122 13.51 -19.66 -11.74
CA SER A 122 14.86 -19.25 -11.39
C SER A 122 15.76 -20.47 -11.41
N ILE A 123 16.78 -20.49 -12.27
CA ILE A 123 17.61 -21.68 -12.38
C ILE A 123 19.08 -21.26 -12.34
N VAL A 124 19.85 -21.91 -11.49
CA VAL A 124 21.31 -21.82 -11.48
C VAL A 124 21.87 -22.98 -12.30
N LYS A 125 22.47 -22.64 -13.43
CA LYS A 125 23.13 -23.58 -14.35
C LYS A 125 24.60 -23.70 -13.97
N VAL A 126 25.07 -24.94 -13.86
CA VAL A 126 26.45 -25.28 -13.52
C VAL A 126 27.11 -25.94 -14.71
N PHE A 127 28.29 -25.47 -15.09
CA PHE A 127 29.10 -26.03 -16.16
C PHE A 127 30.49 -26.42 -15.66
N SER A 128 31.02 -27.51 -16.20
CA SER A 128 32.36 -28.04 -15.97
C SER A 128 33.28 -27.81 -17.17
N GLU A 129 34.51 -28.33 -17.05
CA GLU A 129 35.60 -28.18 -18.02
C GLU A 129 35.11 -28.37 -19.46
N GLY A 130 35.48 -27.43 -20.33
CA GLY A 130 35.04 -27.39 -21.72
C GLY A 130 33.58 -26.97 -21.91
N PHE A 131 33.01 -26.22 -20.96
CA PHE A 131 31.63 -25.71 -20.99
C PHE A 131 30.56 -26.82 -20.99
N LYS A 132 30.90 -27.99 -20.44
CA LYS A 132 29.95 -29.11 -20.35
C LYS A 132 28.91 -28.81 -19.27
N PHE A 133 27.65 -28.79 -19.66
CA PHE A 133 26.54 -28.67 -18.73
C PHE A 133 26.55 -29.84 -17.73
N GLU A 134 26.56 -29.53 -16.44
CA GLU A 134 26.48 -30.54 -15.39
C GLU A 134 25.06 -30.68 -14.84
N LYS A 135 24.45 -29.55 -14.45
CA LYS A 135 23.14 -29.55 -13.79
C LYS A 135 22.49 -28.19 -13.73
N GLU A 136 21.22 -28.22 -13.35
CA GLU A 136 20.38 -27.09 -12.99
C GLU A 136 19.93 -27.22 -11.53
N ILE A 137 19.97 -26.12 -10.80
CA ILE A 137 19.51 -26.04 -9.41
C ILE A 137 18.45 -24.93 -9.35
N GLU A 138 17.26 -25.27 -8.88
CA GLU A 138 16.23 -24.30 -8.55
C GLU A 138 16.49 -23.82 -7.11
N PRO A 139 16.82 -22.53 -6.89
CA PRO A 139 17.14 -22.04 -5.57
C PRO A 139 15.89 -21.99 -4.69
N GLU A 140 16.04 -22.43 -3.44
CA GLU A 140 15.03 -22.26 -2.41
C GLU A 140 14.94 -20.80 -1.92
N TYR A 141 14.05 -20.54 -0.96
CA TYR A 141 13.73 -19.23 -0.39
C TYR A 141 14.88 -18.60 0.43
N LEU A 142 15.96 -18.18 -0.24
CA LEU A 142 17.19 -17.76 0.43
C LEU A 142 17.22 -16.27 0.84
N LEU A 143 16.47 -15.42 0.12
CA LEU A 143 16.38 -13.97 0.34
C LEU A 143 14.94 -13.54 0.65
N ASP A 144 14.79 -12.74 1.71
CA ASP A 144 13.52 -12.07 2.04
C ASP A 144 13.42 -10.68 1.38
N LEU A 145 12.28 -10.01 1.58
CA LEU A 145 12.05 -8.67 1.02
C LEU A 145 13.09 -7.64 1.48
N GLU A 146 13.51 -7.74 2.74
CA GLU A 146 14.46 -6.80 3.32
C GLU A 146 15.85 -7.03 2.74
N ASP A 147 16.27 -8.29 2.60
CA ASP A 147 17.55 -8.64 1.98
C ASP A 147 17.63 -8.11 0.55
N ILE A 148 16.56 -8.26 -0.23
CA ILE A 148 16.51 -7.75 -1.62
C ILE A 148 16.54 -6.22 -1.62
N SER A 149 15.75 -5.57 -0.77
CA SER A 149 15.78 -4.11 -0.65
C SER A 149 17.19 -3.61 -0.29
N ASN A 150 17.87 -4.31 0.64
CA ASN A 150 19.22 -3.97 1.09
C ASN A 150 20.23 -4.10 -0.06
N LEU A 151 20.10 -5.09 -0.96
CA LEU A 151 20.94 -5.21 -2.15
C LEU A 151 20.86 -3.97 -3.07
N TYR A 152 19.72 -3.27 -3.08
CA TYR A 152 19.47 -2.10 -3.91
C TYR A 152 19.56 -0.78 -3.13
N GLY A 153 20.07 -0.79 -1.90
CA GLY A 153 20.34 0.42 -1.11
C GLY A 153 19.13 0.96 -0.35
N TYR A 154 18.13 0.11 -0.10
CA TYR A 154 16.94 0.43 0.67
C TYR A 154 16.75 -0.56 1.80
N THR A 155 15.87 -0.25 2.75
CA THR A 155 15.47 -1.19 3.79
C THR A 155 14.00 -1.02 4.12
N CYS A 156 13.36 -2.11 4.56
CA CYS A 156 11.98 -2.14 5.03
C CYS A 156 11.87 -2.72 6.44
N THR A 157 12.96 -2.66 7.22
CA THR A 157 13.05 -3.21 8.58
C THR A 157 11.92 -2.77 9.52
N GLN A 158 11.34 -1.59 9.28
CA GLN A 158 10.27 -1.00 10.08
C GLN A 158 8.85 -1.40 9.63
N SER A 159 8.69 -2.06 8.47
CA SER A 159 7.41 -2.51 7.94
C SER A 159 7.55 -3.87 7.25
N LYS A 160 7.16 -4.94 7.93
CA LYS A 160 7.22 -6.32 7.42
C LYS A 160 5.91 -7.07 7.63
N GLU A 161 4.80 -6.39 7.46
CA GLU A 161 3.51 -7.02 7.67
C GLU A 161 3.20 -7.99 6.52
N LYS A 162 3.37 -9.28 6.80
CA LYS A 162 2.97 -10.37 5.91
C LYS A 162 1.45 -10.43 5.81
N ILE A 163 0.93 -10.84 4.66
CA ILE A 163 -0.50 -10.81 4.37
C ILE A 163 -1.32 -11.73 5.29
N ASP A 164 -0.75 -12.86 5.71
CA ASP A 164 -1.37 -13.78 6.66
C ASP A 164 -1.57 -13.12 8.03
N ASN A 165 -0.52 -12.48 8.55
CA ASN A 165 -0.58 -11.70 9.80
C ASN A 165 -1.54 -10.51 9.66
N PHE A 166 -1.56 -9.84 8.51
CA PHE A 166 -2.47 -8.72 8.26
C PHE A 166 -3.93 -9.15 8.39
N ILE A 167 -4.30 -10.24 7.72
CA ILE A 167 -5.69 -10.68 7.58
C ILE A 167 -6.27 -11.24 8.89
N PHE A 168 -5.46 -11.92 9.70
CA PHE A 168 -5.93 -12.50 10.95
C PHE A 168 -5.80 -11.57 12.16
N ASN A 169 -5.22 -10.38 11.98
CA ASN A 169 -5.23 -9.36 13.01
C ASN A 169 -6.57 -8.59 12.98
N PRO A 170 -7.41 -8.68 14.03
CA PRO A 170 -8.74 -8.07 14.04
C PRO A 170 -8.72 -6.54 13.91
N ASN A 171 -7.60 -5.90 14.20
CA ASN A 171 -7.47 -4.44 14.14
C ASN A 171 -7.07 -3.91 12.75
N ASN A 172 -6.72 -4.80 11.83
CA ASN A 172 -6.15 -4.44 10.54
C ASN A 172 -7.19 -4.36 9.41
N LEU A 173 -8.18 -5.25 9.44
CA LEU A 173 -9.29 -5.23 8.48
C LEU A 173 -10.44 -4.37 9.01
N ASN A 174 -11.01 -3.55 8.13
CA ASN A 174 -12.16 -2.70 8.49
C ASN A 174 -13.48 -3.48 8.54
N LEU A 175 -13.50 -4.69 7.97
CA LEU A 175 -14.63 -5.60 7.92
C LEU A 175 -14.18 -7.03 8.27
N PRO A 176 -15.07 -7.87 8.82
CA PRO A 176 -14.78 -9.29 8.98
C PRO A 176 -14.40 -9.95 7.65
N ILE A 177 -13.38 -10.82 7.66
CA ILE A 177 -12.86 -11.50 6.48
C ILE A 177 -13.96 -12.20 5.65
N ASP A 178 -14.89 -12.90 6.30
CA ASP A 178 -15.96 -13.62 5.61
C ASP A 178 -16.94 -12.69 4.91
N LYS A 179 -17.13 -11.48 5.43
CA LYS A 179 -17.92 -10.46 4.77
C LYS A 179 -17.23 -9.95 3.51
N ILE A 180 -15.92 -9.70 3.58
CA ILE A 180 -15.13 -9.29 2.42
C ILE A 180 -15.13 -10.40 1.35
N ARG A 181 -15.02 -11.67 1.74
CA ARG A 181 -15.16 -12.81 0.81
C ARG A 181 -16.50 -12.81 0.08
N GLN A 182 -17.59 -12.62 0.81
CA GLN A 182 -18.92 -12.53 0.21
C GLN A 182 -19.03 -11.33 -0.74
N ILE A 183 -18.56 -10.15 -0.33
CA ILE A 183 -18.51 -8.95 -1.19
C ILE A 183 -17.72 -9.25 -2.48
N ASN A 184 -16.53 -9.84 -2.38
CA ASN A 184 -15.70 -10.20 -3.53
C ASN A 184 -16.42 -11.19 -4.45
N LYS A 185 -17.09 -12.20 -3.89
CA LYS A 185 -17.89 -13.17 -4.65
C LYS A 185 -19.02 -12.48 -5.42
N TYR A 186 -19.86 -11.71 -4.73
CA TYR A 186 -20.94 -10.94 -5.36
C TYR A 186 -20.42 -9.96 -6.39
N PHE A 187 -19.27 -9.33 -6.14
CA PHE A 187 -18.65 -8.42 -7.09
C PHE A 187 -18.27 -9.13 -8.39
N LEU A 188 -17.67 -10.31 -8.30
CA LEU A 188 -17.27 -11.10 -9.46
C LEU A 188 -18.46 -11.74 -10.19
N GLU A 189 -19.51 -12.14 -9.48
CA GLU A 189 -20.60 -12.96 -10.01
C GLU A 189 -21.83 -12.15 -10.44
N GLU A 190 -22.19 -11.07 -9.74
CA GLU A 190 -23.43 -10.31 -9.96
C GLU A 190 -23.16 -8.96 -10.68
N PRO A 191 -23.55 -8.82 -11.96
CA PRO A 191 -23.28 -7.61 -12.73
C PRO A 191 -23.88 -6.34 -12.12
N GLU A 192 -25.10 -6.41 -11.57
CA GLU A 192 -25.75 -5.28 -10.91
C GLU A 192 -24.95 -4.78 -9.70
N PHE A 193 -24.38 -5.69 -8.92
CA PHE A 193 -23.52 -5.33 -7.78
C PHE A 193 -22.18 -4.75 -8.24
N ALA A 194 -21.63 -5.24 -9.35
CA ALA A 194 -20.46 -4.64 -9.97
C ALA A 194 -20.70 -3.19 -10.39
N ILE A 195 -21.89 -2.86 -10.94
CA ILE A 195 -22.26 -1.49 -11.27
C ILE A 195 -22.23 -0.59 -10.03
N LEU A 196 -22.76 -1.06 -8.89
CA LEU A 196 -22.71 -0.31 -7.63
C LEU A 196 -21.28 0.05 -7.26
N LEU A 197 -20.40 -0.95 -7.21
CA LEU A 197 -19.01 -0.76 -6.77
C LEU A 197 -18.21 0.07 -7.76
N TYR A 198 -18.40 -0.09 -9.08
CA TYR A 198 -17.77 0.78 -10.07
C TYR A 198 -18.15 2.24 -9.86
N LYS A 199 -19.44 2.51 -9.65
CA LYS A 199 -19.91 3.87 -9.42
C LYS A 199 -19.44 4.44 -8.09
N TYR A 200 -19.37 3.60 -7.05
CA TYR A 200 -18.86 3.99 -5.73
C TYR A 200 -17.36 4.28 -5.73
N PHE A 201 -16.54 3.47 -6.40
CA PHE A 201 -15.11 3.73 -6.54
C PHE A 201 -14.81 4.87 -7.52
N GLY A 202 -15.65 5.07 -8.54
CA GLY A 202 -15.50 6.12 -9.54
C GLY A 202 -16.12 7.47 -9.18
N SER A 203 -16.88 7.57 -8.09
CA SER A 203 -17.31 8.85 -7.53
C SER A 203 -16.16 9.43 -6.71
N ALA A 204 -15.69 10.61 -7.12
CA ALA A 204 -14.70 11.35 -6.35
C ALA A 204 -15.17 11.47 -4.88
N GLN A 205 -14.29 11.15 -3.92
CA GLN A 205 -14.37 11.89 -2.66
C GLN A 205 -14.26 13.35 -3.05
N VAL A 206 -15.03 14.23 -2.43
CA VAL A 206 -15.13 15.62 -2.85
C VAL A 206 -13.79 16.34 -2.61
N GLU A 207 -12.79 16.08 -3.45
CA GLU A 207 -11.67 16.94 -3.71
C GLU A 207 -12.20 17.95 -4.72
N PHE A 208 -12.69 19.05 -4.18
CA PHE A 208 -13.17 20.16 -4.97
C PHE A 208 -12.00 20.72 -5.79
N ALA A 209 -11.85 20.22 -7.01
CA ALA A 209 -10.76 20.61 -7.91
C ALA A 209 -10.86 22.06 -8.40
N ASP A 210 -11.93 22.78 -8.07
CA ASP A 210 -12.12 24.18 -8.47
C ASP A 210 -12.76 25.02 -7.35
N ASN A 211 -11.98 25.93 -6.77
CA ASN A 211 -12.45 26.88 -5.76
C ASN A 211 -13.65 27.73 -6.25
N CYS A 212 -13.79 27.92 -7.56
CA CYS A 212 -14.91 28.64 -8.17
C CYS A 212 -16.23 27.86 -8.05
N LEU A 213 -16.21 26.55 -8.34
CA LEU A 213 -17.37 25.67 -8.26
C LEU A 213 -17.82 25.43 -6.81
N ILE A 214 -16.89 25.40 -5.85
CA ILE A 214 -17.21 25.40 -4.41
C ILE A 214 -18.01 26.63 -4.07
N LYS A 215 -17.53 27.82 -4.47
CA LYS A 215 -18.16 29.08 -4.11
C LYS A 215 -19.57 29.18 -4.71
N GLU A 216 -19.76 28.71 -5.94
CA GLU A 216 -21.07 28.64 -6.58
C GLU A 216 -22.00 27.60 -5.92
N GLN A 217 -21.52 26.42 -5.55
CA GLN A 217 -22.33 25.41 -4.84
C GLN A 217 -22.63 25.80 -3.40
N ILE A 218 -21.69 26.43 -2.69
CA ILE A 218 -21.90 27.04 -1.37
C ILE A 218 -22.95 28.12 -1.51
N ASN A 219 -22.81 29.04 -2.48
CA ASN A 219 -23.81 30.08 -2.72
C ASN A 219 -25.17 29.47 -3.04
N LYS A 220 -25.24 28.45 -3.91
CA LYS A 220 -26.49 27.77 -4.27
C LYS A 220 -27.12 27.06 -3.06
N CYS A 221 -26.34 26.32 -2.26
CA CYS A 221 -26.83 25.71 -1.01
C CYS A 221 -27.30 26.76 0.00
N LEU A 222 -26.55 27.85 0.18
CA LEU A 222 -26.96 28.97 1.05
C LEU A 222 -28.22 29.68 0.54
N THR A 223 -28.46 29.68 -0.78
CA THR A 223 -29.62 30.33 -1.41
C THR A 223 -30.85 29.43 -1.42
N GLU A 224 -30.69 28.13 -1.67
CA GLU A 224 -31.78 27.15 -1.84
C GLU A 224 -32.13 26.37 -0.56
N ALA A 225 -31.16 26.17 0.34
CA ALA A 225 -31.30 25.39 1.58
C ALA A 225 -31.23 26.28 2.83
N ASN A 226 -31.94 27.40 2.83
CA ASN A 226 -32.04 28.27 4.00
C ASN A 226 -33.15 27.73 4.93
N PRO A 227 -32.85 27.09 6.07
CA PRO A 227 -33.85 27.02 7.15
C PRO A 227 -34.32 28.44 7.44
N THR A 228 -35.64 28.64 7.52
CA THR A 228 -36.13 29.97 7.88
C THR A 228 -35.55 30.33 9.24
N LEU A 229 -35.02 31.54 9.37
CA LEU A 229 -34.43 32.02 10.63
C LEU A 229 -35.41 31.83 11.81
N GLU A 230 -36.71 31.81 11.52
CA GLU A 230 -37.81 31.51 12.43
C GLU A 230 -37.86 30.07 12.95
N GLU A 231 -37.59 29.06 12.12
CA GLU A 231 -37.57 27.65 12.56
C GLU A 231 -36.45 27.41 13.57
N LEU A 232 -35.25 27.90 13.27
CA LEU A 232 -34.09 27.78 14.16
C LEU A 232 -34.29 28.58 15.45
N LYS A 233 -34.91 29.78 15.35
CA LYS A 233 -35.32 30.56 16.52
C LYS A 233 -36.29 29.80 17.40
N LYS A 234 -37.37 29.23 16.85
CA LYS A 234 -38.35 28.44 17.63
C LYS A 234 -37.70 27.31 18.41
N GLU A 235 -36.74 26.61 17.80
CA GLU A 235 -36.05 25.49 18.45
C GLU A 235 -35.13 25.95 19.60
N ILE A 236 -34.44 27.08 19.43
CA ILE A 236 -33.60 27.69 20.46
C ILE A 236 -34.45 28.30 21.57
N ASP A 237 -35.53 28.98 21.22
CA ASP A 237 -36.50 29.55 22.16
C ASP A 237 -37.12 28.45 23.02
N ASN A 238 -37.44 27.29 22.44
CA ASN A 238 -37.89 26.12 23.20
C ASN A 238 -36.82 25.60 24.16
N THR A 239 -35.55 25.57 23.76
CA THR A 239 -34.43 25.13 24.60
C THR A 239 -34.23 26.11 25.77
N LEU A 240 -34.21 27.40 25.50
CA LEU A 240 -34.07 28.45 26.51
C LEU A 240 -35.26 28.50 27.46
N LYS A 241 -36.47 28.23 26.96
CA LYS A 241 -37.67 28.09 27.79
C LYS A 241 -37.56 26.88 28.73
N GLN A 242 -36.94 25.79 28.31
CA GLN A 242 -36.66 24.65 29.20
C GLN A 242 -35.59 25.00 30.24
N ASP A 243 -34.47 25.61 29.84
CA ASP A 243 -33.44 26.11 30.76
C ASP A 243 -34.04 27.05 31.82
N TRP A 244 -34.99 27.90 31.41
CA TRP A 244 -35.74 28.78 32.31
C TRP A 244 -36.61 28.04 33.32
N ILE A 245 -37.38 27.05 32.85
CA ILE A 245 -38.25 26.23 33.70
C ILE A 245 -37.40 25.51 34.76
N GLU A 246 -36.24 24.98 34.36
CA GLU A 246 -35.33 24.29 35.27
C GLU A 246 -34.72 25.26 36.30
N ALA A 247 -34.24 26.43 35.86
CA ALA A 247 -33.71 27.46 36.76
C ALA A 247 -34.77 27.94 37.77
N LYS A 248 -36.01 28.14 37.32
CA LYS A 248 -37.15 28.52 38.19
C LYS A 248 -37.50 27.42 39.18
N SER A 249 -37.50 26.15 38.76
CA SER A 249 -37.72 25.01 39.64
C SER A 249 -36.65 24.94 40.73
N ARG A 250 -35.37 25.10 40.38
CA ARG A 250 -34.27 25.13 41.34
C ARG A 250 -34.40 26.30 42.33
N LEU A 251 -34.76 27.49 41.85
CA LEU A 251 -34.98 28.66 42.70
C LEU A 251 -36.12 28.42 43.71
N ASN A 252 -37.24 27.87 43.25
CA ASN A 252 -38.37 27.53 44.12
C ASN A 252 -37.99 26.47 45.17
N ASN A 253 -37.25 25.43 44.77
CA ASN A 253 -36.79 24.40 45.71
C ASN A 253 -35.90 24.98 46.82
N ILE A 254 -34.97 25.87 46.48
CA ILE A 254 -34.12 26.54 47.48
C ILE A 254 -34.96 27.47 48.37
N LYS A 255 -35.89 28.22 47.77
CA LYS A 255 -36.81 29.11 48.50
C LYS A 255 -37.66 28.34 49.51
N ASP A 256 -38.23 27.20 49.11
CA ASP A 256 -39.10 26.40 49.96
C ASP A 256 -38.30 25.69 51.07
N LYS A 257 -37.09 25.22 50.75
CA LYS A 257 -36.17 24.57 51.71
C LYS A 257 -35.80 25.48 52.89
N TYR A 258 -35.67 26.78 52.67
CA TYR A 258 -35.23 27.74 53.70
C TYR A 258 -36.31 28.75 54.10
N LYS A 259 -37.58 28.49 53.78
CA LYS A 259 -38.70 29.41 54.02
C LYS A 259 -38.85 29.79 55.50
N ASP A 260 -38.71 28.83 56.39
CA ASP A 260 -38.95 29.02 57.83
C ASP A 260 -37.67 29.36 58.61
N ASN A 261 -36.49 29.07 58.06
CA ASN A 261 -35.18 29.36 58.68
C ASN A 261 -34.14 29.83 57.64
N PRO A 262 -34.23 31.09 57.15
CA PRO A 262 -33.38 31.61 56.08
C PRO A 262 -31.88 31.68 56.45
N SER A 263 -31.57 31.78 57.74
CA SER A 263 -30.21 31.88 58.29
C SER A 263 -29.37 30.60 58.14
N ASN A 264 -30.00 29.46 57.85
CA ASN A 264 -29.32 28.16 57.73
C ASN A 264 -28.96 27.78 56.29
N ILE A 265 -29.03 28.72 55.34
CA ILE A 265 -28.69 28.45 53.94
C ILE A 265 -27.25 27.94 53.82
N THR A 266 -27.09 26.80 53.16
CA THR A 266 -25.77 26.22 52.94
C THR A 266 -24.97 27.02 51.91
N LYS A 267 -23.64 26.95 51.98
CA LYS A 267 -22.73 27.55 50.99
C LYS A 267 -23.00 27.03 49.56
N GLU A 268 -23.38 25.76 49.43
CA GLU A 268 -23.71 25.13 48.15
C GLU A 268 -24.99 25.71 47.54
N ASP A 269 -26.06 25.83 48.34
CA ASP A 269 -27.32 26.43 47.90
C ASP A 269 -27.13 27.93 47.61
N TRP A 270 -26.30 28.64 48.37
CA TRP A 270 -25.90 30.01 48.07
C TRP A 270 -25.19 30.14 46.72
N ASN A 271 -24.22 29.25 46.45
CA ASN A 271 -23.51 29.24 45.17
C ASN A 271 -24.44 28.90 44.00
N ALA A 272 -25.40 27.99 44.20
CA ALA A 272 -26.41 27.67 43.20
C ALA A 272 -27.33 28.87 42.90
N LEU A 273 -27.77 29.56 43.94
CA LEU A 273 -28.60 30.77 43.84
C LEU A 273 -27.84 31.92 43.17
N TRP A 274 -26.56 32.10 43.52
CA TRP A 274 -25.68 33.08 42.88
C TRP A 274 -25.45 32.78 41.40
N LYS A 275 -25.28 31.51 40.99
CA LYS A 275 -25.18 31.13 39.58
C LYS A 275 -26.45 31.46 38.80
N ILE A 276 -27.62 31.24 39.41
CA ILE A 276 -28.91 31.61 38.81
C ILE A 276 -28.99 33.13 38.66
N ILE A 277 -28.70 33.90 39.72
CA ILE A 277 -28.71 35.37 39.68
C ILE A 277 -27.71 35.91 38.63
N HIS A 278 -26.50 35.35 38.55
CA HIS A 278 -25.50 35.78 37.60
C HIS A 278 -25.91 35.55 36.13
N LEU A 279 -26.72 34.51 35.86
CA LEU A 279 -27.34 34.31 34.54
C LEU A 279 -28.28 35.46 34.15
N PHE A 280 -28.95 36.09 35.14
CA PHE A 280 -29.83 37.25 34.91
C PHE A 280 -29.07 38.56 34.76
N LEU A 281 -27.96 38.71 35.46
CA LEU A 281 -27.17 39.94 35.45
C LEU A 281 -26.25 40.03 34.23
N ASP A 282 -25.89 38.90 33.61
CA ASP A 282 -25.05 38.86 32.41
C ASP A 282 -25.88 38.89 31.11
N GLU A 283 -26.52 40.03 30.85
CA GLU A 283 -27.30 40.26 29.63
C GLU A 283 -26.47 40.04 28.36
N LYS A 284 -25.20 40.49 28.38
CA LYS A 284 -24.28 40.40 27.24
C LYS A 284 -23.87 38.94 27.00
N GLY A 285 -23.56 38.17 28.04
CA GLY A 285 -23.27 36.75 27.94
C GLY A 285 -24.47 35.93 27.48
N THR A 286 -25.67 36.26 27.94
CA THR A 286 -26.92 35.61 27.49
C THR A 286 -27.20 35.87 26.01
N TYR A 287 -27.06 37.13 25.57
CA TYR A 287 -27.18 37.49 24.15
C TYR A 287 -26.14 36.75 23.28
N ASN A 288 -24.87 36.74 23.70
CA ASN A 288 -23.81 36.06 22.98
C ASN A 288 -24.03 34.54 22.92
N LYS A 289 -24.55 33.92 23.99
CA LYS A 289 -24.88 32.50 24.04
C LYS A 289 -26.02 32.16 23.08
N TYR A 290 -27.08 32.97 23.03
CA TYR A 290 -28.20 32.81 22.08
C TYR A 290 -27.70 32.80 20.63
N TRP A 291 -26.99 33.86 20.23
CA TRP A 291 -26.50 34.00 18.86
C TRP A 291 -25.41 32.98 18.52
N GLY A 292 -24.57 32.60 19.49
CA GLY A 292 -23.58 31.55 19.33
C GLY A 292 -24.23 30.18 19.05
N GLN A 293 -25.30 29.83 19.77
CA GLN A 293 -26.04 28.59 19.53
C GLN A 293 -26.77 28.61 18.18
N LEU A 294 -27.37 29.74 17.80
CA LEU A 294 -28.01 29.91 16.50
C LEU A 294 -27.00 29.72 15.37
N LYS A 295 -25.84 30.36 15.46
CA LYS A 295 -24.75 30.21 14.48
C LYS A 295 -24.26 28.76 14.38
N ARG A 296 -24.10 28.07 15.52
CA ARG A 296 -23.69 26.66 15.53
C ARG A 296 -24.71 25.75 14.84
N LYS A 297 -26.00 25.87 15.20
CA LYS A 297 -27.07 25.08 14.59
C LYS A 297 -27.20 25.35 13.08
N LEU A 298 -27.05 26.60 12.68
CA LEU A 298 -27.04 26.98 11.26
C LEU A 298 -25.86 26.29 10.53
N ASN A 299 -24.65 26.33 11.10
CA ASN A 299 -23.49 25.67 10.53
C ASN A 299 -23.67 24.15 10.41
N GLU A 300 -24.17 23.48 11.46
CA GLU A 300 -24.43 22.04 11.46
C GLU A 300 -25.43 21.65 10.36
N LYS A 301 -26.48 22.45 10.17
CA LYS A 301 -27.49 22.23 9.12
C LYS A 301 -26.92 22.45 7.72
N ILE A 302 -26.18 23.54 7.50
CA ILE A 302 -25.49 23.81 6.22
C ILE A 302 -24.52 22.69 5.86
N ILE A 303 -23.69 22.22 6.82
CA ILE A 303 -22.73 21.12 6.58
C ILE A 303 -23.47 19.83 6.19
N LYS A 304 -24.59 19.53 6.87
CA LYS A 304 -25.40 18.35 6.57
C LYS A 304 -26.01 18.39 5.17
N ASP A 305 -26.43 19.57 4.71
CA ASP A 305 -27.03 19.76 3.39
C ASP A 305 -25.97 19.82 2.28
N PHE A 306 -24.81 20.42 2.56
CA PHE A 306 -23.67 20.51 1.63
C PHE A 306 -22.99 19.17 1.36
N ASN A 307 -22.91 18.28 2.37
CA ASN A 307 -22.29 16.96 2.23
C ASN A 307 -23.18 15.92 1.54
N GLN A 308 -24.43 16.23 1.23
CA GLN A 308 -25.28 15.37 0.41
C GLN A 308 -24.88 15.54 -1.05
N ASN A 309 -24.09 14.59 -1.58
CA ASN A 309 -23.86 14.45 -3.01
C ASN A 309 -25.23 14.45 -3.74
N THR A 310 -25.62 15.57 -4.33
CA THR A 310 -26.94 15.75 -4.96
C THR A 310 -27.14 14.84 -6.18
N LYS A 311 -26.06 14.26 -6.70
CA LYS A 311 -26.08 13.28 -7.78
C LYS A 311 -26.12 11.86 -7.24
N ALA A 312 -27.24 11.17 -7.49
CA ALA A 312 -27.36 9.74 -7.20
C ALA A 312 -26.33 8.95 -8.01
N LEU A 313 -25.72 7.93 -7.37
CA LEU A 313 -24.94 6.92 -8.10
C LEU A 313 -25.87 6.15 -9.03
N ILE A 314 -27.05 5.74 -8.54
CA ILE A 314 -28.01 4.94 -9.28
C ILE A 314 -29.42 5.50 -9.07
N ASP A 315 -30.11 5.76 -10.16
CA ASP A 315 -31.46 6.34 -10.20
C ASP A 315 -32.48 5.48 -10.97
N ASP A 316 -32.03 4.44 -11.67
CA ASP A 316 -32.90 3.42 -12.26
C ASP A 316 -33.54 2.56 -11.16
N LYS A 317 -34.86 2.68 -10.99
CA LYS A 317 -35.61 2.00 -9.91
C LYS A 317 -35.49 0.48 -9.95
N ALA A 318 -35.44 -0.13 -11.14
CA ALA A 318 -35.37 -1.59 -11.26
C ALA A 318 -33.98 -2.09 -10.85
N LEU A 319 -32.94 -1.37 -11.28
CA LEU A 319 -31.55 -1.65 -10.89
C LEU A 319 -31.32 -1.41 -9.40
N VAL A 320 -31.85 -0.30 -8.84
CA VAL A 320 -31.77 -0.01 -7.39
C VAL A 320 -32.37 -1.16 -6.59
N LYS A 321 -33.56 -1.64 -6.94
CA LYS A 321 -34.19 -2.76 -6.22
C LYS A 321 -33.31 -4.01 -6.21
N LYS A 322 -32.80 -4.43 -7.37
CA LYS A 322 -31.90 -5.59 -7.48
C LYS A 322 -30.65 -5.43 -6.61
N ILE A 323 -30.05 -4.25 -6.61
CA ILE A 323 -28.84 -3.96 -5.82
C ILE A 323 -29.14 -3.99 -4.33
N LEU A 324 -30.25 -3.38 -3.88
CA LEU A 324 -30.65 -3.42 -2.47
C LEU A 324 -30.94 -4.87 -2.02
N ASP A 325 -31.55 -5.70 -2.88
CA ASP A 325 -31.79 -7.12 -2.59
C ASP A 325 -30.47 -7.91 -2.42
N ILE A 326 -29.42 -7.56 -3.17
CA ILE A 326 -28.07 -8.12 -2.99
C ILE A 326 -27.43 -7.60 -1.70
N CYS A 327 -27.43 -6.27 -1.47
CA CYS A 327 -26.88 -5.67 -0.25
C CYS A 327 -27.56 -6.19 1.01
N GLN A 328 -28.87 -6.51 0.96
CA GLN A 328 -29.59 -7.07 2.10
C GLN A 328 -29.06 -8.45 2.52
N LYS A 329 -28.54 -9.24 1.57
CA LYS A 329 -27.89 -10.53 1.87
C LYS A 329 -26.51 -10.36 2.52
N LEU A 330 -25.88 -9.21 2.30
CA LEU A 330 -24.55 -8.86 2.82
C LEU A 330 -24.59 -8.07 4.12
N SER A 331 -25.68 -7.35 4.39
CA SER A 331 -25.84 -6.52 5.58
C SER A 331 -26.38 -7.32 6.76
N SER A 332 -25.87 -6.98 7.94
CA SER A 332 -26.38 -7.48 9.22
C SER A 332 -27.68 -6.81 9.65
N LYS A 333 -28.10 -5.74 8.97
CA LYS A 333 -29.25 -4.90 9.32
C LYS A 333 -30.30 -4.88 8.21
N PRO A 334 -31.58 -4.65 8.55
CA PRO A 334 -32.62 -4.40 7.55
C PRO A 334 -32.31 -3.12 6.76
N ILE A 335 -32.29 -3.22 5.45
CA ILE A 335 -32.07 -2.10 4.52
C ILE A 335 -33.43 -1.55 4.10
N GLN A 336 -33.62 -0.24 4.28
CA GLN A 336 -34.82 0.42 3.80
C GLN A 336 -34.82 0.50 2.27
N GLN A 337 -35.97 0.19 1.66
CA GLN A 337 -36.17 0.35 0.23
C GLN A 337 -36.12 1.82 -0.15
N LYS A 338 -35.32 2.14 -1.18
CA LYS A 338 -35.14 3.50 -1.70
C LYS A 338 -35.32 3.51 -3.21
N GLY A 339 -35.71 4.66 -3.77
CA GLY A 339 -35.84 4.82 -5.22
C GLY A 339 -34.52 5.19 -5.93
N LYS A 340 -33.50 5.58 -5.16
CA LYS A 340 -32.17 6.01 -5.63
C LYS A 340 -31.12 5.57 -4.62
N ILE A 341 -29.88 5.36 -5.09
CA ILE A 341 -28.70 5.09 -4.24
C ILE A 341 -27.71 6.23 -4.44
N PHE A 342 -27.29 6.84 -3.34
CA PHE A 342 -26.27 7.88 -3.28
C PHE A 342 -24.94 7.32 -2.79
N ASP A 343 -23.86 8.09 -2.99
CA ASP A 343 -22.51 7.71 -2.54
C ASP A 343 -22.45 7.47 -1.02
N SER A 344 -23.17 8.30 -0.27
CA SER A 344 -23.29 8.23 1.18
C SER A 344 -24.09 7.02 1.67
N ASP A 345 -24.91 6.39 0.82
CA ASP A 345 -25.67 5.20 1.22
C ASP A 345 -24.79 3.95 1.23
N VAL A 346 -23.80 3.86 0.34
CA VAL A 346 -23.00 2.64 0.14
C VAL A 346 -22.28 2.16 1.42
N PRO A 347 -21.66 3.06 2.22
CA PRO A 347 -21.11 2.66 3.52
C PRO A 347 -22.11 1.95 4.42
N ASP A 348 -23.32 2.48 4.57
CA ASP A 348 -24.36 1.86 5.40
C ASP A 348 -24.90 0.56 4.80
N LEU A 349 -25.06 0.50 3.46
CA LEU A 349 -25.54 -0.69 2.76
C LEU A 349 -24.60 -1.89 2.92
N LEU A 350 -23.31 -1.64 3.07
CA LEU A 350 -22.26 -2.67 3.13
C LEU A 350 -21.57 -2.73 4.51
N ASP A 351 -22.08 -2.00 5.50
CA ASP A 351 -21.48 -1.69 6.81
C ASP A 351 -19.98 -1.34 6.73
N ILE A 352 -19.56 -0.57 5.70
CA ILE A 352 -18.18 -0.11 5.52
C ILE A 352 -17.95 1.13 6.39
N HIS A 353 -16.94 1.10 7.26
CA HIS A 353 -16.60 2.20 8.16
C HIS A 353 -15.21 2.79 7.88
N CYS A 354 -14.76 2.74 6.62
CA CYS A 354 -13.46 3.22 6.18
C CYS A 354 -13.55 4.02 4.88
N LYS A 355 -12.41 4.61 4.47
CA LYS A 355 -12.31 5.28 3.17
C LYS A 355 -12.39 4.26 2.02
N LYS A 356 -12.85 4.73 0.85
CA LYS A 356 -12.99 3.91 -0.38
C LYS A 356 -11.70 3.19 -0.78
N GLY A 357 -10.55 3.87 -0.66
CA GLY A 357 -9.23 3.30 -0.94
C GLY A 357 -8.93 2.09 -0.05
N PHE A 358 -9.04 2.26 1.27
CA PHE A 358 -8.84 1.18 2.23
C PHE A 358 -9.82 0.03 2.05
N PHE A 359 -11.09 0.31 1.73
CA PHE A 359 -12.04 -0.76 1.43
C PHE A 359 -11.62 -1.58 0.21
N PHE A 360 -11.11 -0.93 -0.84
CA PHE A 360 -10.61 -1.64 -2.02
C PHE A 360 -9.35 -2.45 -1.72
N GLU A 361 -8.43 -1.93 -0.90
CA GLU A 361 -7.28 -2.69 -0.42
C GLU A 361 -7.70 -3.91 0.40
N ASP A 362 -8.68 -3.80 1.29
CA ASP A 362 -9.21 -4.93 2.07
C ASP A 362 -9.78 -6.02 1.15
N MET A 363 -10.53 -5.63 0.10
CA MET A 363 -11.01 -6.54 -0.94
C MET A 363 -9.86 -7.28 -1.63
N LEU A 364 -8.80 -6.56 -2.02
CA LEU A 364 -7.63 -7.12 -2.67
C LEU A 364 -6.81 -8.03 -1.73
N ALA A 365 -6.60 -7.63 -0.48
CA ALA A 365 -5.84 -8.39 0.50
C ALA A 365 -6.46 -9.78 0.71
N VAL A 366 -7.77 -9.83 0.98
CA VAL A 366 -8.49 -11.10 1.13
C VAL A 366 -8.46 -11.91 -0.16
N ARG A 367 -8.58 -11.27 -1.33
CA ARG A 367 -8.52 -11.95 -2.63
C ARG A 367 -7.16 -12.59 -2.90
N PHE A 368 -6.05 -11.86 -2.67
CA PHE A 368 -4.70 -12.39 -2.81
C PHE A 368 -4.45 -13.54 -1.84
N TYR A 369 -4.81 -13.37 -0.57
CA TYR A 369 -4.63 -14.42 0.42
C TYR A 369 -5.36 -15.71 0.06
N ASP A 370 -6.64 -15.62 -0.30
CA ASP A 370 -7.42 -16.80 -0.65
C ASP A 370 -6.85 -17.51 -1.89
N LEU A 371 -6.43 -16.74 -2.91
CA LEU A 371 -5.82 -17.30 -4.13
C LEU A 371 -4.47 -17.97 -3.85
N ILE A 372 -3.58 -17.31 -3.11
CA ILE A 372 -2.25 -17.87 -2.80
C ILE A 372 -2.42 -19.09 -1.91
N LYS A 373 -3.27 -19.02 -0.89
CA LYS A 373 -3.55 -20.16 -0.01
C LYS A 373 -4.12 -21.36 -0.75
N GLU A 374 -4.94 -21.15 -1.78
CA GLU A 374 -5.49 -22.23 -2.59
C GLU A 374 -4.45 -22.84 -3.53
N LYS A 375 -3.62 -22.01 -4.17
CA LYS A 375 -2.72 -22.42 -5.27
C LYS A 375 -1.32 -22.82 -4.81
N ASN A 376 -0.73 -22.03 -3.92
CA ASN A 376 0.65 -22.17 -3.47
C ASN A 376 0.82 -21.55 -2.05
N PRO A 377 0.40 -22.27 -0.98
CA PRO A 377 0.36 -21.75 0.39
C PRO A 377 1.72 -21.25 0.92
N GLU A 378 2.82 -21.88 0.51
CA GLU A 378 4.18 -21.53 0.95
C GLU A 378 4.59 -20.11 0.56
N MET A 379 4.03 -19.58 -0.55
CA MET A 379 4.26 -18.22 -1.02
C MET A 379 3.58 -17.14 -0.17
N LEU A 380 2.63 -17.48 0.72
CA LEU A 380 2.00 -16.50 1.62
C LEU A 380 3.02 -15.74 2.46
N SER A 381 4.08 -16.45 2.87
CA SER A 381 5.17 -15.90 3.67
C SER A 381 5.97 -14.78 2.98
N ARG A 382 5.71 -14.56 1.68
CA ARG A 382 6.44 -13.66 0.78
C ARG A 382 5.56 -12.59 0.16
N PHE A 383 4.30 -12.56 0.57
CA PHE A 383 3.37 -11.53 0.18
C PHE A 383 3.13 -10.61 1.37
N TYR A 384 3.36 -9.33 1.15
CA TYR A 384 3.42 -8.29 2.17
C TYR A 384 2.41 -7.19 1.85
N LYS A 385 1.93 -6.51 2.88
CA LYS A 385 1.04 -5.34 2.76
C LYS A 385 1.66 -4.12 3.45
N ASN A 386 1.38 -2.93 2.93
CA ASN A 386 1.72 -1.64 3.54
C ASN A 386 3.21 -1.52 3.87
N ILE A 387 4.05 -1.71 2.85
CA ILE A 387 5.50 -1.67 3.02
C ILE A 387 6.02 -0.26 2.79
N ASN A 388 6.70 0.25 3.80
CA ASN A 388 7.43 1.50 3.77
C ASN A 388 8.92 1.21 3.55
N GLY A 389 9.50 1.94 2.61
CA GLY A 389 10.92 1.82 2.29
C GLY A 389 11.70 3.04 2.76
N TYR A 390 12.91 2.79 3.22
CA TYR A 390 13.85 3.80 3.72
C TYR A 390 15.17 3.63 2.99
N ASN A 391 15.92 4.71 2.78
CA ASN A 391 17.26 4.58 2.25
C ASN A 391 18.16 3.88 3.28
N LEU A 392 19.02 3.00 2.79
CA LEU A 392 20.12 2.45 3.58
C LEU A 392 21.17 3.54 3.81
N GLU A 393 21.80 3.54 4.98
CA GLU A 393 22.87 4.48 5.32
C GLU A 393 24.24 3.86 5.05
N TYR A 394 25.29 4.69 5.07
CA TYR A 394 26.67 4.24 4.90
C TYR A 394 27.55 4.89 5.96
N ASP A 395 28.42 4.09 6.59
CA ASP A 395 29.38 4.59 7.57
C ASP A 395 30.53 5.37 6.91
N ASN A 396 31.45 5.91 7.73
CA ASN A 396 32.60 6.67 7.26
C ASN A 396 33.56 5.85 6.36
N ASN A 397 33.45 4.52 6.39
CA ASN A 397 34.23 3.60 5.55
C ASN A 397 33.44 3.15 4.31
N GLY A 398 32.26 3.73 4.05
CA GLY A 398 31.39 3.38 2.94
C GLY A 398 30.65 2.05 3.11
N ARG A 399 30.65 1.46 4.31
CA ARG A 399 29.93 0.20 4.59
C ARG A 399 28.46 0.50 4.84
N ALA A 400 27.60 -0.28 4.19
CA ALA A 400 26.17 -0.16 4.34
C ALA A 400 25.72 -0.49 5.78
N CYS A 401 24.78 0.28 6.30
CA CYS A 401 24.22 0.12 7.64
C CYS A 401 22.75 0.53 7.69
N LEU A 402 22.03 0.02 8.69
CA LEU A 402 20.62 0.38 8.87
C LEU A 402 20.48 1.86 9.24
N PRO A 403 19.44 2.54 8.71
CA PRO A 403 19.17 3.91 9.03
C PRO A 403 18.81 4.10 10.50
N LYS A 404 19.15 5.27 11.06
CA LYS A 404 18.67 5.64 12.40
C LYS A 404 17.16 5.91 12.35
N SER A 405 16.46 5.73 13.47
CA SER A 405 14.99 5.70 13.60
C SER A 405 14.21 6.93 13.11
N ASN A 406 14.85 7.95 12.56
CA ASN A 406 14.25 9.21 12.14
C ASN A 406 14.30 9.45 10.63
N ASN A 407 14.70 8.46 9.81
CA ASN A 407 14.74 8.69 8.37
C ASN A 407 13.32 8.82 7.79
N PRO A 408 13.11 9.81 6.90
CA PRO A 408 11.83 9.98 6.24
C PRO A 408 11.56 8.76 5.36
N ASN A 409 10.30 8.33 5.38
CA ASN A 409 9.83 7.35 4.42
C ASN A 409 10.02 7.90 3.00
N VAL A 410 10.65 7.12 2.11
CA VAL A 410 10.88 7.50 0.71
C VAL A 410 9.87 6.86 -0.24
N VAL A 411 9.14 5.84 0.20
CA VAL A 411 8.22 5.06 -0.64
C VAL A 411 7.18 4.32 0.20
N GLU A 412 6.02 4.11 -0.39
CA GLU A 412 5.01 3.23 0.18
C GLU A 412 4.55 2.28 -0.92
N PHE A 413 4.42 1.00 -0.59
CA PHE A 413 3.85 -0.03 -1.44
C PHE A 413 2.60 -0.61 -0.77
N ASP A 414 1.50 -0.65 -1.52
CA ASP A 414 0.23 -1.19 -1.01
C ASP A 414 0.39 -2.71 -0.79
N PHE A 415 0.91 -3.43 -1.78
CA PHE A 415 1.29 -4.85 -1.65
C PHE A 415 2.61 -5.16 -2.34
N VAL A 416 3.35 -6.12 -1.80
CA VAL A 416 4.62 -6.59 -2.37
C VAL A 416 4.68 -8.11 -2.36
N PHE A 417 5.01 -8.71 -3.51
CA PHE A 417 5.34 -10.13 -3.62
C PHE A 417 6.80 -10.32 -4.00
N VAL A 418 7.47 -11.26 -3.34
CA VAL A 418 8.86 -11.61 -3.63
C VAL A 418 8.94 -13.03 -4.19
N THR A 419 9.54 -13.19 -5.36
CA THR A 419 9.79 -14.51 -6.01
C THR A 419 11.09 -15.16 -5.58
N ASN A 420 11.27 -16.45 -5.90
CA ASN A 420 12.50 -17.20 -5.56
C ASN A 420 13.76 -16.56 -6.17
N PHE A 421 13.63 -15.88 -7.31
CA PHE A 421 14.70 -15.11 -7.94
C PHE A 421 15.06 -13.82 -7.18
N GLY A 422 14.32 -13.47 -6.12
CA GLY A 422 14.40 -12.15 -5.51
C GLY A 422 13.87 -11.03 -6.39
N ILE A 423 12.92 -11.32 -7.30
CA ILE A 423 12.16 -10.28 -8.01
C ILE A 423 11.07 -9.75 -7.11
N ILE A 424 11.00 -8.43 -7.00
CA ILE A 424 9.92 -7.70 -6.33
C ILE A 424 8.82 -7.37 -7.33
N TYR A 425 7.61 -7.85 -7.06
CA TYR A 425 6.38 -7.38 -7.69
C TYR A 425 5.67 -6.44 -6.73
N SER A 426 5.61 -5.17 -7.07
CA SER A 426 4.81 -4.18 -6.36
C SER A 426 3.42 -4.12 -6.98
N PHE A 427 2.39 -4.17 -6.14
CA PHE A 427 1.02 -3.95 -6.57
C PHE A 427 0.46 -2.67 -5.96
N GLU A 428 0.01 -1.76 -6.83
CA GLU A 428 -0.57 -0.47 -6.46
C GLU A 428 -2.09 -0.53 -6.63
N ALA A 429 -2.80 -0.55 -5.50
CA ALA A 429 -4.25 -0.51 -5.44
C ALA A 429 -4.75 0.93 -5.60
N LYS A 430 -5.53 1.19 -6.66
CA LYS A 430 -6.00 2.55 -6.94
C LYS A 430 -7.46 2.56 -7.36
N SER A 431 -8.28 3.28 -6.61
CA SER A 431 -9.73 3.38 -6.83
C SER A 431 -10.13 4.64 -7.61
N PHE A 432 -9.63 5.85 -7.25
CA PHE A 432 -10.24 7.11 -7.74
C PHE A 432 -9.33 8.21 -8.31
N ASP A 433 -8.01 8.31 -8.04
CA ASP A 433 -7.18 9.33 -8.71
C ASP A 433 -5.77 8.81 -9.05
N ILE A 434 -5.39 8.85 -10.32
CA ILE A 434 -4.05 8.49 -10.79
C ILE A 434 -3.66 9.46 -11.91
N LYS A 435 -2.67 10.31 -11.64
CA LYS A 435 -2.08 11.19 -12.65
C LYS A 435 -0.91 10.47 -13.32
N GLY A 436 -0.60 10.86 -14.56
CA GLY A 436 0.53 10.28 -15.30
C GLY A 436 1.88 10.41 -14.59
N GLU A 437 2.08 11.48 -13.82
CA GLU A 437 3.25 11.67 -12.96
C GLU A 437 3.32 10.64 -11.83
N THR A 438 2.18 10.30 -11.22
CA THR A 438 2.08 9.26 -10.19
C THR A 438 2.47 7.89 -10.75
N VAL A 439 2.03 7.56 -11.96
CA VAL A 439 2.39 6.29 -12.63
C VAL A 439 3.90 6.18 -12.86
N LYS A 440 4.53 7.27 -13.35
CA LYS A 440 5.99 7.31 -13.54
C LYS A 440 6.73 7.20 -12.21
N SER A 441 6.31 7.96 -11.20
CA SER A 441 6.94 7.98 -9.88
C SER A 441 6.92 6.59 -9.22
N LYS A 442 5.78 5.89 -9.24
CA LYS A 442 5.65 4.55 -8.67
C LYS A 442 6.48 3.50 -9.43
N SER A 443 6.52 3.60 -10.76
CA SER A 443 7.34 2.71 -11.58
C SER A 443 8.84 2.93 -11.35
N TYR A 444 9.27 4.18 -11.20
CA TYR A 444 10.65 4.51 -10.84
C TYR A 444 11.01 3.99 -9.45
N SER A 445 10.14 4.22 -8.46
CA SER A 445 10.35 3.79 -7.07
C SER A 445 10.50 2.27 -6.96
N THR A 446 9.64 1.52 -7.65
CA THR A 446 9.71 0.05 -7.71
C THR A 446 11.06 -0.41 -8.28
N THR A 447 11.45 0.09 -9.45
CA THR A 447 12.74 -0.23 -10.10
C THR A 447 13.94 0.12 -9.23
N SER A 448 13.91 1.27 -8.53
CA SER A 448 15.02 1.64 -7.65
C SER A 448 15.18 0.69 -6.47
N GLN A 449 14.09 0.10 -5.96
CA GLN A 449 14.07 -0.59 -4.67
C GLN A 449 14.10 -2.11 -4.78
N GLY A 450 13.52 -2.66 -5.84
CA GLY A 450 13.61 -4.08 -6.18
C GLY A 450 14.56 -4.40 -7.31
N GLY A 451 15.30 -3.39 -7.79
CA GLY A 451 16.27 -3.54 -8.86
C GLY A 451 15.67 -3.66 -10.25
N VAL A 452 16.55 -4.00 -11.20
CA VAL A 452 16.29 -4.02 -12.65
C VAL A 452 15.13 -4.94 -13.05
N PHE A 453 14.83 -5.96 -12.25
CA PHE A 453 13.82 -6.97 -12.56
C PHE A 453 12.50 -6.75 -11.82
N SER A 454 12.41 -5.74 -10.96
CA SER A 454 11.16 -5.44 -10.27
C SER A 454 10.07 -4.97 -11.23
N SER A 455 8.84 -5.35 -10.93
CA SER A 455 7.68 -4.99 -11.75
C SER A 455 6.66 -4.24 -10.91
N ASN A 456 6.12 -3.17 -11.47
CA ASN A 456 5.04 -2.41 -10.86
C ASN A 456 3.73 -2.74 -11.59
N ILE A 457 2.72 -3.19 -10.83
CA ILE A 457 1.43 -3.63 -11.33
C ILE A 457 0.34 -2.76 -10.71
N PHE A 458 -0.42 -2.07 -11.53
CA PHE A 458 -1.61 -1.37 -11.06
C PHE A 458 -2.79 -2.33 -10.97
N LEU A 459 -3.51 -2.27 -9.86
CA LEU A 459 -4.74 -3.03 -9.63
C LEU A 459 -5.93 -2.08 -9.75
N THR A 460 -6.87 -2.43 -10.64
CA THR A 460 -8.12 -1.69 -10.80
C THR A 460 -9.30 -2.48 -10.24
N PRO A 461 -10.30 -1.83 -9.63
CA PRO A 461 -11.55 -2.51 -9.28
C PRO A 461 -12.34 -2.92 -10.52
N ILE A 462 -12.02 -2.45 -11.74
CA ILE A 462 -12.73 -2.84 -12.95
C ILE A 462 -12.45 -4.31 -13.29
N GLN A 463 -13.48 -5.02 -13.72
CA GLN A 463 -13.36 -6.36 -14.30
C GLN A 463 -13.24 -6.28 -15.82
N LYS A 464 -12.30 -7.05 -16.39
CA LYS A 464 -11.99 -7.08 -17.81
C LYS A 464 -13.21 -7.44 -18.64
N LYS A 465 -13.94 -8.48 -18.24
CA LYS A 465 -15.16 -8.93 -18.96
C LYS A 465 -16.19 -7.81 -19.13
N HIS A 466 -16.32 -6.94 -18.12
CA HIS A 466 -17.24 -5.80 -18.14
C HIS A 466 -16.69 -4.60 -18.92
N PHE A 467 -15.37 -4.44 -18.96
CA PHE A 467 -14.71 -3.41 -19.74
C PHE A 467 -14.76 -3.70 -21.24
N ASP A 468 -14.62 -4.97 -21.64
CA ASP A 468 -14.62 -5.37 -23.05
C ASP A 468 -16.03 -5.51 -23.63
N ASP A 469 -17.05 -5.73 -22.78
CA ASP A 469 -18.45 -5.71 -23.19
C ASP A 469 -18.93 -4.29 -23.49
N LYS A 470 -19.19 -3.98 -24.77
CA LYS A 470 -19.68 -2.67 -25.23
C LYS A 470 -20.98 -2.22 -24.55
N GLN A 471 -21.89 -3.15 -24.24
CA GLN A 471 -23.17 -2.83 -23.62
C GLN A 471 -23.02 -2.53 -22.13
N PHE A 472 -22.13 -3.26 -21.46
CA PHE A 472 -21.88 -3.09 -20.03
C PHE A 472 -20.93 -1.92 -19.73
N ASN A 473 -19.94 -1.68 -20.59
CA ASN A 473 -18.91 -0.67 -20.43
C ASN A 473 -19.50 0.72 -20.13
N LYS A 474 -20.70 1.05 -20.62
CA LYS A 474 -21.41 2.31 -20.32
C LYS A 474 -21.64 2.57 -18.83
N TYR A 475 -21.69 1.52 -17.99
CA TYR A 475 -21.88 1.64 -16.55
C TYR A 475 -20.59 1.93 -15.77
N ILE A 476 -19.42 1.72 -16.40
CA ILE A 476 -18.13 2.08 -15.82
C ILE A 476 -17.96 3.60 -15.93
N PRO A 477 -17.69 4.33 -14.82
CA PRO A 477 -17.46 5.77 -14.84
C PRO A 477 -16.32 6.19 -15.77
N GLY A 478 -16.52 7.27 -16.53
CA GLY A 478 -15.53 7.78 -17.50
C GLY A 478 -14.15 8.02 -16.87
N GLN A 479 -14.13 8.63 -15.68
CA GLN A 479 -12.89 8.89 -14.93
C GLN A 479 -12.07 7.63 -14.64
N MET A 480 -12.70 6.46 -14.48
CA MET A 480 -11.96 5.21 -14.29
C MET A 480 -11.40 4.68 -15.62
N LYS A 481 -12.12 4.86 -16.73
CA LYS A 481 -11.64 4.50 -18.08
C LYS A 481 -10.46 5.37 -18.49
N ASP A 482 -10.52 6.67 -18.21
CA ASP A 482 -9.44 7.61 -18.51
C ASP A 482 -8.14 7.22 -17.81
N LYS A 483 -8.21 6.67 -16.59
CA LYS A 483 -7.05 6.13 -15.86
C LYS A 483 -6.48 4.89 -16.52
N ILE A 484 -7.33 3.95 -16.94
CA ILE A 484 -6.88 2.76 -17.67
C ILE A 484 -6.09 3.19 -18.90
N ASN A 485 -6.63 4.15 -19.66
CA ASN A 485 -5.96 4.71 -20.83
C ASN A 485 -4.63 5.39 -20.46
N ALA A 486 -4.57 6.12 -19.34
CA ALA A 486 -3.34 6.74 -18.85
C ALA A 486 -2.27 5.69 -18.47
N ILE A 487 -2.63 4.66 -17.70
CA ILE A 487 -1.71 3.58 -17.32
C ILE A 487 -1.19 2.85 -18.57
N GLN A 488 -2.09 2.49 -19.49
CA GLN A 488 -1.74 1.84 -20.75
C GLN A 488 -0.81 2.69 -21.62
N LYS A 489 -1.00 4.02 -21.64
CA LYS A 489 -0.11 4.97 -22.35
C LYS A 489 1.34 4.91 -21.84
N TYR A 490 1.54 4.68 -20.55
CA TYR A 490 2.88 4.57 -19.95
C TYR A 490 3.46 3.15 -20.00
N ARG A 491 2.78 2.19 -20.66
CA ARG A 491 3.21 0.79 -20.78
C ARG A 491 3.49 0.12 -19.43
N VAL A 492 2.80 0.54 -18.38
CA VAL A 492 2.84 -0.13 -17.07
C VAL A 492 1.80 -1.24 -17.04
N GLN A 493 2.10 -2.32 -16.32
CA GLN A 493 1.20 -3.47 -16.22
C GLN A 493 -0.06 -3.09 -15.43
N LEU A 494 -1.22 -3.48 -15.94
CA LEU A 494 -2.53 -3.28 -15.33
C LEU A 494 -3.23 -4.62 -15.21
N TRP A 495 -3.72 -4.93 -14.02
CA TRP A 495 -4.55 -6.11 -13.77
C TRP A 495 -5.96 -5.68 -13.40
N TYR A 496 -6.92 -6.28 -14.08
CA TYR A 496 -8.34 -6.18 -13.77
C TYR A 496 -8.69 -7.11 -12.62
N PHE A 497 -9.70 -6.76 -11.82
CA PHE A 497 -10.03 -7.48 -10.59
C PHE A 497 -10.35 -8.97 -10.81
N ASP A 498 -11.02 -9.30 -11.92
CA ASP A 498 -11.35 -10.67 -12.34
C ASP A 498 -10.15 -11.44 -12.92
N GLU A 499 -9.14 -10.76 -13.49
CA GLU A 499 -7.93 -11.38 -14.03
C GLU A 499 -6.89 -11.73 -12.95
N ILE A 500 -7.01 -11.19 -11.72
CA ILE A 500 -6.01 -11.37 -10.66
C ILE A 500 -5.68 -12.85 -10.44
N GLY A 501 -6.68 -13.74 -10.45
CA GLY A 501 -6.49 -15.18 -10.23
C GLY A 501 -5.57 -15.82 -11.28
N GLU A 502 -5.90 -15.65 -12.56
CA GLU A 502 -5.12 -16.21 -13.68
C GLU A 502 -3.72 -15.61 -13.75
N ARG A 503 -3.60 -14.30 -13.51
CA ARG A 503 -2.33 -13.58 -13.58
C ARG A 503 -1.39 -13.98 -12.44
N LEU A 504 -1.93 -14.12 -11.23
CA LEU A 504 -1.18 -14.52 -10.05
C LEU A 504 -0.71 -15.97 -10.16
N GLU A 505 -1.53 -16.88 -10.69
CA GLU A 505 -1.14 -18.28 -10.92
C GLU A 505 0.05 -18.43 -11.88
N LYS A 506 0.25 -17.49 -12.81
CA LYS A 506 1.44 -17.48 -13.68
C LYS A 506 2.69 -16.92 -12.98
N MET A 507 2.53 -16.30 -11.82
CA MET A 507 3.62 -15.70 -11.04
C MET A 507 4.06 -16.54 -9.84
N LEU A 508 3.13 -17.32 -9.28
CA LEU A 508 3.38 -18.35 -8.28
C LEU A 508 4.00 -19.58 -8.95
#